data_AF-A0A2W7HXM2-F1
#
_entry.id   AF-A0A2W7HXM2-F1
#
_cell.length_a   1.000
_cell.length_b   1.000
_cell.length_c   1.000
_cell.angle_alpha   90.00
_cell.angle_beta   90.00
_cell.angle_gamma   90.00
#
_symmetry.space_group_name_H-M   'P 1'
#
loop_
_entity.id
_entity.type
_entity.pdbx_description
1 polymer ?
#
loop_
_entity_poly.entity_id
_entity_poly.type
_entity_poly.pdbx_seq_one_letter_code
_entity_poly.pdbx_strand_id
1 'polypeptide(L)'
;MSTYIIIGIIVLIVIVVALSSWNSKRNSNTLEVAENKTELRNSETRQEKRDLKLTVSYNYGETTKTISEKATAEIIKSTMTSTNWNEFHIVQLEDENGDEYKALHVSGSLNDDGLASGFVTDDDHILLVKQIKTVDQMTEILLAFLKGEDVWRNKYEYK
;
A
#
# COMPACT_ATOMS: atom_id res chain seq x y z
N MET A 1 -3.88 53.73 29.78
CA MET A 1 -3.10 52.49 29.64
C MET A 1 -3.70 51.49 30.62
N SER A 2 -4.61 50.64 30.14
CA SER A 2 -5.42 49.73 30.97
C SER A 2 -4.76 48.36 31.02
N THR A 3 -4.69 47.75 32.21
CA THR A 3 -4.26 46.37 32.37
C THR A 3 -4.96 45.77 33.60
N TYR A 4 -5.31 44.48 33.51
CA TYR A 4 -5.79 43.57 34.57
C TYR A 4 -7.32 43.44 34.79
N ILE A 5 -8.00 42.72 33.90
CA ILE A 5 -9.18 41.90 34.23
C ILE A 5 -9.05 40.57 33.47
N ILE A 6 -8.39 39.56 34.04
CA ILE A 6 -8.60 38.14 33.70
C ILE A 6 -8.36 37.29 34.96
N ILE A 7 -9.28 37.39 35.91
CA ILE A 7 -9.46 36.38 36.98
C ILE A 7 -10.94 36.01 36.90
N GLY A 8 -11.27 34.90 36.21
CA GLY A 8 -12.67 34.53 36.06
C GLY A 8 -13.03 33.33 35.18
N ILE A 9 -12.10 32.46 34.76
CA ILE A 9 -12.46 31.29 33.91
C ILE A 9 -11.80 29.96 34.35
N ILE A 10 -10.91 29.93 35.35
CA ILE A 10 -10.14 28.69 35.66
C ILE A 10 -10.82 27.76 36.68
N VAL A 11 -11.94 28.14 37.31
CA VAL A 11 -12.55 27.33 38.40
C VAL A 11 -13.66 26.36 37.95
N LEU A 12 -14.11 26.39 36.69
CA LEU A 12 -15.25 25.57 36.25
C LEU A 12 -14.90 24.24 35.54
N ILE A 13 -13.65 24.01 35.16
CA ILE A 13 -13.27 22.81 34.38
C ILE A 13 -12.92 21.61 35.28
N VAL A 14 -12.54 21.84 36.54
CA VAL A 14 -12.12 20.76 37.45
C VAL A 14 -13.31 19.96 38.03
N ILE A 15 -14.52 20.52 38.07
CA ILE A 15 -15.68 19.87 38.70
C ILE A 15 -16.39 18.89 37.75
N VAL A 16 -16.28 19.06 36.43
CA VAL A 16 -16.97 18.19 35.45
C VAL A 16 -16.25 16.85 35.25
N VAL A 17 -14.93 16.77 35.52
CA VAL A 17 -14.15 15.54 35.32
C VAL A 17 -14.27 14.56 36.50
N ALA A 18 -14.62 15.03 37.70
CA ALA A 18 -14.70 14.18 38.90
C ALA A 18 -16.03 13.42 39.08
N LEU A 19 -17.06 13.72 38.28
CA LEU A 19 -18.38 13.09 38.38
C LEU A 19 -18.71 12.09 37.26
N SER A 20 -17.84 11.93 36.25
CA SER A 20 -18.03 10.91 35.21
C SER A 20 -17.30 9.58 35.50
N SER A 21 -16.44 9.51 36.51
CA SER A 21 -15.64 8.31 36.82
C SER A 21 -16.32 7.31 37.77
N TRP A 22 -17.61 7.47 38.06
CA TRP A 22 -18.34 6.54 38.92
C TRP A 22 -19.71 6.21 38.34
N ASN A 23 -19.75 5.36 37.30
CA ASN A 23 -20.69 4.25 37.20
C ASN A 23 -20.49 3.46 35.89
N SER A 24 -19.64 2.43 35.88
CA SER A 24 -19.88 1.24 35.05
C SER A 24 -18.87 0.15 35.41
N LYS A 25 -19.08 -0.50 36.56
CA LYS A 25 -18.52 -1.83 36.78
C LYS A 25 -19.46 -2.83 36.11
N ARG A 26 -19.30 -3.04 34.80
CA ARG A 26 -20.00 -4.10 34.07
C ARG A 26 -19.05 -4.78 33.09
N ASN A 27 -18.52 -5.91 33.55
CA ASN A 27 -17.83 -6.97 32.80
C ASN A 27 -17.96 -6.87 31.26
N SER A 28 -16.93 -6.35 30.59
CA SER A 28 -16.91 -6.11 29.13
C SER A 28 -15.86 -6.97 28.39
N ASN A 29 -15.17 -7.87 29.07
CA ASN A 29 -13.96 -8.49 28.49
C ASN A 29 -14.23 -9.68 27.54
N THR A 30 -15.48 -9.96 27.18
CA THR A 30 -15.82 -11.12 26.32
C THR A 30 -16.41 -10.73 24.97
N LEU A 31 -17.00 -9.53 24.86
CA LEU A 31 -17.60 -9.06 23.60
C LEU A 31 -16.56 -8.30 22.74
N GLU A 32 -15.75 -7.45 23.37
CA GLU A 32 -14.76 -6.60 22.69
C GLU A 32 -13.65 -7.42 22.04
N VAL A 33 -13.20 -8.53 22.66
CA VAL A 33 -12.20 -9.44 22.07
C VAL A 33 -12.76 -10.24 20.90
N ALA A 34 -14.05 -10.56 20.93
CA ALA A 34 -14.73 -11.28 19.85
C ALA A 34 -15.01 -10.36 18.66
N GLU A 35 -15.47 -9.13 18.90
CA GLU A 35 -15.70 -8.12 17.86
C GLU A 35 -14.39 -7.71 17.20
N ASN A 36 -13.32 -7.45 17.97
CA ASN A 36 -12.02 -7.07 17.42
C ASN A 36 -11.38 -8.23 16.62
N LYS A 37 -11.51 -9.49 17.08
CA LYS A 37 -11.12 -10.66 16.27
C LYS A 37 -11.99 -10.84 15.03
N THR A 38 -13.27 -10.47 15.06
CA THR A 38 -14.18 -10.65 13.92
C THR A 38 -13.99 -9.53 12.89
N GLU A 39 -13.67 -8.31 13.32
CA GLU A 39 -13.26 -7.20 12.46
C GLU A 39 -11.91 -7.45 11.80
N LEU A 40 -10.88 -7.89 12.55
CA LEU A 40 -9.58 -8.29 12.00
C LEU A 40 -9.71 -9.44 11.00
N ARG A 41 -10.61 -10.41 11.25
CA ARG A 41 -10.82 -11.56 10.36
C ARG A 41 -11.66 -11.21 9.13
N ASN A 42 -12.51 -10.19 9.19
CA ASN A 42 -13.27 -9.68 8.06
C ASN A 42 -12.46 -8.68 7.20
N SER A 43 -11.50 -7.96 7.76
CA SER A 43 -10.54 -7.14 6.99
C SER A 43 -9.55 -7.98 6.20
N GLU A 44 -9.28 -9.23 6.62
CA GLU A 44 -8.38 -10.15 5.91
C GLU A 44 -8.92 -10.70 4.58
N THR A 45 -10.18 -10.43 4.19
CA THR A 45 -10.79 -11.10 3.02
C THR A 45 -11.67 -10.27 2.09
N ARG A 46 -11.81 -8.95 2.28
CA ARG A 46 -12.21 -8.08 1.16
C ARG A 46 -10.97 -7.71 0.37
N GLN A 47 -10.45 -8.68 -0.39
CA GLN A 47 -9.64 -8.36 -1.56
C GLN A 47 -10.54 -7.49 -2.44
N GLU A 48 -10.25 -6.19 -2.53
CA GLU A 48 -10.84 -5.37 -3.58
C GLU A 48 -10.52 -6.07 -4.89
N LYS A 49 -11.57 -6.38 -5.64
CA LYS A 49 -11.41 -6.99 -6.95
C LYS A 49 -10.93 -5.89 -7.89
N ARG A 50 -9.62 -5.70 -7.93
CA ARG A 50 -8.96 -4.73 -8.81
C ARG A 50 -8.64 -5.41 -10.14
N ASP A 51 -9.22 -4.89 -11.20
CA ASP A 51 -8.89 -5.31 -12.57
C ASP A 51 -7.69 -4.47 -13.02
N LEU A 52 -6.48 -4.96 -12.70
CA LEU A 52 -5.21 -4.30 -13.04
C LEU A 52 -4.71 -4.74 -14.41
N LYS A 53 -4.26 -3.79 -15.24
CA LYS A 53 -3.60 -4.09 -16.52
C LYS A 53 -2.13 -4.41 -16.27
N LEU A 54 -1.60 -5.44 -16.91
CA LEU A 54 -0.18 -5.83 -16.87
C LEU A 54 0.48 -5.46 -18.19
N THR A 55 1.52 -4.63 -18.11
CA THR A 55 2.34 -4.21 -19.26
C THR A 55 3.80 -4.60 -19.05
N VAL A 56 4.51 -4.81 -20.16
CA VAL A 56 5.95 -5.01 -20.17
C VAL A 56 6.56 -4.04 -21.17
N SER A 57 7.52 -3.25 -20.71
CA SER A 57 8.32 -2.37 -21.55
C SER A 57 9.76 -2.87 -21.63
N TYR A 58 10.35 -2.74 -22.81
CA TYR A 58 11.72 -3.16 -23.12
C TYR A 58 12.38 -2.10 -24.03
N ASN A 59 13.66 -2.30 -24.37
CA ASN A 59 14.47 -1.28 -25.05
C ASN A 59 14.46 0.05 -24.28
N TYR A 60 14.82 0.00 -22.98
CA TYR A 60 14.80 1.18 -22.10
C TYR A 60 13.45 1.90 -22.01
N GLY A 61 12.35 1.15 -22.19
CA GLY A 61 10.99 1.67 -22.12
C GLY A 61 10.43 2.20 -23.44
N GLU A 62 11.21 2.19 -24.53
CA GLU A 62 10.75 2.68 -25.85
C GLU A 62 9.59 1.86 -26.41
N THR A 63 9.58 0.55 -26.14
CA THR A 63 8.53 -0.34 -26.62
C THR A 63 7.78 -0.93 -25.45
N THR A 64 6.45 -0.77 -25.45
CA THR A 64 5.56 -1.32 -24.42
C THR A 64 4.55 -2.26 -25.04
N LYS A 65 4.32 -3.39 -24.38
CA LYS A 65 3.32 -4.38 -24.77
C LYS A 65 2.39 -4.67 -23.60
N THR A 66 1.08 -4.60 -23.84
CA THR A 66 0.09 -5.14 -22.91
C THR A 66 0.11 -6.65 -22.95
N ILE A 67 0.27 -7.26 -21.78
CA ILE A 67 0.23 -8.72 -21.61
C ILE A 67 -1.17 -9.18 -21.22
N SER A 68 -1.84 -8.42 -20.35
CA SER A 68 -3.23 -8.69 -19.96
C SER A 68 -3.91 -7.40 -19.50
N GLU A 69 -5.17 -7.23 -19.89
CA GLU A 69 -6.05 -6.18 -19.33
C GLU A 69 -6.52 -6.49 -17.91
N LYS A 70 -6.42 -7.77 -17.49
CA LYS A 70 -6.79 -8.24 -16.14
C LYS A 70 -5.73 -9.19 -15.63
N ALA A 71 -4.78 -8.66 -14.88
CA ALA A 71 -3.66 -9.40 -14.34
C ALA A 71 -4.13 -10.43 -13.31
N THR A 72 -3.59 -11.64 -13.41
CA THR A 72 -3.72 -12.66 -12.36
C THR A 72 -2.35 -12.98 -11.80
N ALA A 73 -2.31 -13.59 -10.61
CA ALA A 73 -1.05 -14.02 -10.00
C ALA A 73 -0.26 -14.98 -10.91
N GLU A 74 -0.95 -15.86 -11.65
CA GLU A 74 -0.35 -16.81 -12.58
C GLU A 74 0.25 -16.10 -13.79
N ILE A 75 -0.48 -15.14 -14.37
CA ILE A 75 0.02 -14.34 -15.50
C ILE A 75 1.26 -13.55 -15.08
N ILE A 76 1.23 -12.88 -13.92
CA ILE A 76 2.39 -12.14 -13.39
C ILE A 76 3.59 -13.08 -13.26
N LYS A 77 3.44 -14.22 -12.58
CA LYS A 77 4.55 -15.18 -12.40
C LYS A 77 5.10 -15.68 -13.73
N SER A 78 4.23 -16.01 -14.68
CA SER A 78 4.63 -16.45 -16.02
C SER A 78 5.41 -15.35 -16.74
N THR A 79 4.92 -14.11 -16.71
CA THR A 79 5.59 -12.95 -17.32
C THR A 79 6.97 -12.75 -16.70
N MET A 80 7.06 -12.65 -15.37
CA MET A 80 8.32 -12.46 -14.65
C MET A 80 9.35 -13.56 -14.94
N THR A 81 8.90 -14.82 -15.08
CA THR A 81 9.77 -15.96 -15.43
C THR A 81 10.24 -15.92 -16.88
N SER A 82 9.39 -15.45 -17.80
CA SER A 82 9.70 -15.40 -19.24
C SER A 82 10.53 -14.18 -19.67
N THR A 83 10.54 -13.12 -18.86
CA THR A 83 11.30 -11.90 -19.14
C THR A 83 12.81 -12.16 -19.06
N ASN A 84 13.57 -11.71 -20.07
CA ASN A 84 15.02 -11.80 -20.06
C ASN A 84 15.65 -10.70 -19.19
N TRP A 85 15.72 -10.93 -17.88
CA TRP A 85 16.29 -9.96 -16.93
C TRP A 85 17.80 -9.71 -17.04
N ASN A 86 18.48 -10.34 -18.00
CA ASN A 86 19.84 -9.93 -18.38
C ASN A 86 19.84 -8.62 -19.18
N GLU A 87 18.69 -8.21 -19.70
CA GLU A 87 18.44 -6.94 -20.38
C GLU A 87 17.49 -6.07 -19.55
N PHE A 88 17.53 -4.76 -19.77
CA PHE A 88 16.66 -3.83 -19.08
C PHE A 88 15.19 -4.02 -19.48
N HIS A 89 14.34 -4.27 -18.48
CA HIS A 89 12.90 -4.38 -18.65
C HIS A 89 12.16 -3.58 -17.58
N ILE A 90 10.92 -3.20 -17.87
CA ILE A 90 9.96 -2.66 -16.91
C ILE A 90 8.72 -3.55 -16.96
N VAL A 91 8.26 -4.06 -15.83
CA VAL A 91 7.01 -4.80 -15.71
C VAL A 91 6.10 -4.00 -14.77
N GLN A 92 4.92 -3.62 -15.25
CA GLN A 92 4.06 -2.66 -14.56
C GLN A 92 2.63 -3.20 -14.43
N LEU A 93 2.05 -2.99 -13.24
CA LEU A 93 0.62 -3.16 -12.97
C LEU A 93 -0.02 -1.79 -12.88
N GLU A 94 -1.02 -1.55 -13.72
CA GLU A 94 -1.74 -0.27 -13.84
C GLU A 94 -3.18 -0.43 -13.35
N ASP A 95 -3.59 0.43 -12.43
CA ASP A 95 -4.96 0.55 -11.96
C ASP A 95 -5.62 1.73 -12.69
N GLU A 96 -6.12 1.46 -13.89
CA GLU A 96 -6.76 2.48 -14.74
C GLU A 96 -8.26 2.65 -14.46
N ASN A 97 -8.83 1.80 -13.61
CA ASN A 97 -10.26 1.78 -13.31
C ASN A 97 -10.62 2.52 -12.01
N GLY A 98 -9.62 3.04 -11.29
CA GLY A 98 -9.80 3.87 -10.10
C GLY A 98 -10.09 5.33 -10.43
N ASP A 99 -10.43 6.12 -9.40
CA ASP A 99 -10.66 7.56 -9.53
C ASP A 99 -9.37 8.35 -9.88
N GLU A 100 -8.21 7.77 -9.58
CA GLU A 100 -6.87 8.31 -9.81
C GLU A 100 -5.99 7.25 -10.48
N TYR A 101 -5.07 7.67 -11.34
CA TYR A 101 -4.09 6.75 -11.91
C TYR A 101 -3.17 6.24 -10.81
N LYS A 102 -3.05 4.92 -10.69
CA LYS A 102 -2.07 4.29 -9.80
C LYS A 102 -1.37 3.17 -10.55
N ALA A 103 -0.05 3.14 -10.50
CA ALA A 103 0.72 2.05 -11.05
C ALA A 103 1.86 1.64 -10.12
N LEU A 104 2.18 0.35 -10.12
CA LEU A 104 3.40 -0.14 -9.49
C LEU A 104 4.21 -0.90 -10.53
N HIS A 105 5.48 -0.51 -10.68
CA HIS A 105 6.41 -1.18 -11.56
C HIS A 105 7.59 -1.78 -10.81
N VAL A 106 8.16 -2.79 -11.44
CA VAL A 106 9.46 -3.36 -11.13
C VAL A 106 10.30 -3.30 -12.40
N SER A 107 11.56 -2.94 -12.28
CA SER A 107 12.39 -2.65 -13.45
C SER A 107 13.86 -2.95 -13.22
N GLY A 108 14.60 -2.97 -14.34
CA GLY A 108 16.04 -3.04 -14.34
C GLY A 108 16.60 -4.26 -15.05
N SER A 109 17.87 -4.55 -14.76
CA SER A 109 18.63 -5.68 -15.30
C SER A 109 19.53 -6.28 -14.22
N LEU A 110 19.78 -7.59 -14.30
CA LEU A 110 20.68 -8.31 -13.38
C LEU A 110 22.16 -8.04 -13.66
N ASN A 111 22.49 -7.57 -14.85
CA ASN A 111 23.88 -7.40 -15.29
C ASN A 111 24.41 -5.97 -15.08
N ASP A 112 23.63 -4.95 -15.41
CA ASP A 112 24.16 -3.59 -15.55
C ASP A 112 23.46 -2.57 -14.64
N ASP A 113 22.13 -2.47 -14.71
CA ASP A 113 21.36 -1.36 -14.11
C ASP A 113 20.90 -1.64 -12.67
N GLY A 114 20.98 -2.89 -12.23
CA GLY A 114 20.38 -3.35 -10.98
C GLY A 114 18.86 -3.42 -11.07
N LEU A 115 18.21 -3.75 -9.94
CA LEU A 115 16.76 -3.94 -9.86
C LEU A 115 16.12 -2.87 -8.98
N ALA A 116 14.96 -2.37 -9.40
CA ALA A 116 14.21 -1.32 -8.72
C ALA A 116 12.70 -1.58 -8.73
N SER A 117 11.98 -0.85 -7.89
CA SER A 117 10.53 -0.76 -7.94
C SER A 117 10.09 0.66 -7.66
N GLY A 118 9.11 1.14 -8.41
CA GLY A 118 8.48 2.43 -8.21
C GLY A 118 6.97 2.31 -8.12
N PHE A 119 6.38 3.20 -7.33
CA PHE A 119 4.95 3.43 -7.28
C PHE A 119 4.66 4.81 -7.85
N VAL A 120 3.73 4.87 -8.79
CA VAL A 120 3.40 6.05 -9.58
C VAL A 120 1.94 6.39 -9.34
N THR A 121 1.68 7.66 -9.14
CA THR A 121 0.35 8.28 -9.14
C THR A 121 0.34 9.44 -10.12
N ASP A 122 -0.79 10.11 -10.29
CA ASP A 122 -0.87 11.35 -11.07
C ASP A 122 0.10 12.43 -10.57
N ASP A 123 0.33 12.51 -9.26
CA ASP A 123 1.09 13.60 -8.61
C ASP A 123 2.52 13.22 -8.20
N ASP A 124 2.81 11.91 -8.07
CA ASP A 124 4.03 11.46 -7.40
C ASP A 124 4.62 10.18 -8.02
N HIS A 125 5.94 10.05 -7.91
CA HIS A 125 6.70 8.85 -8.26
C HIS A 125 7.72 8.56 -7.15
N ILE A 126 7.35 7.62 -6.29
CA ILE A 126 8.16 7.19 -5.15
C ILE A 126 8.83 5.85 -5.44
N LEU A 127 10.01 5.64 -4.87
CA LEU A 127 10.82 4.44 -5.08
C LEU A 127 10.88 3.57 -3.83
N LEU A 128 10.97 2.25 -4.03
CA LEU A 128 11.21 1.33 -2.94
C LEU A 128 12.56 1.63 -2.29
N VAL A 129 12.55 1.94 -0.99
CA VAL A 129 13.76 2.32 -0.24
C VAL A 129 14.74 1.14 -0.14
N LYS A 130 14.20 -0.07 0.02
CA LYS A 130 15.01 -1.29 0.18
C LYS A 130 15.49 -1.79 -1.18
N GLN A 131 16.80 -2.03 -1.30
CA GLN A 131 17.40 -2.63 -2.48
C GLN A 131 16.78 -4.01 -2.82
N ILE A 132 16.45 -4.19 -4.09
CA ILE A 132 15.99 -5.46 -4.68
C ILE A 132 17.20 -6.21 -5.23
N LYS A 133 17.27 -7.52 -4.99
CA LYS A 133 18.40 -8.38 -5.38
C LYS A 133 18.00 -9.51 -6.31
N THR A 134 16.72 -9.86 -6.38
CA THR A 134 16.25 -10.99 -7.18
C THR A 134 14.94 -10.70 -7.92
N VAL A 135 14.73 -11.42 -9.02
CA VAL A 135 13.47 -11.42 -9.76
C VAL A 135 12.31 -11.94 -8.91
N ASP A 136 12.57 -12.87 -7.99
CA ASP A 136 11.57 -13.35 -7.04
C ASP A 136 11.05 -12.23 -6.14
N GLN A 137 11.93 -11.36 -5.64
CA GLN A 137 11.53 -10.19 -4.85
C GLN A 137 10.66 -9.22 -5.67
N MET A 138 11.03 -8.96 -6.93
CA MET A 138 10.19 -8.17 -7.84
C MET A 138 8.81 -8.80 -8.05
N THR A 139 8.78 -10.12 -8.23
CA THR A 139 7.53 -10.88 -8.40
C THR A 139 6.66 -10.78 -7.15
N GLU A 140 7.24 -10.92 -5.96
CA GLU A 140 6.52 -10.75 -4.69
C GLU A 140 5.96 -9.34 -4.49
N ILE A 141 6.66 -8.31 -4.95
CA ILE A 141 6.19 -6.93 -4.90
C ILE A 141 4.95 -6.76 -5.79
N LEU A 142 5.00 -7.19 -7.05
CA LEU A 142 3.84 -7.14 -7.95
C LEU A 142 2.64 -7.93 -7.40
N LEU A 143 2.89 -9.12 -6.83
CA LEU A 143 1.85 -9.94 -6.22
C LEU A 143 1.26 -9.31 -4.95
N ALA A 144 2.05 -8.55 -4.18
CA ALA A 144 1.55 -7.80 -3.03
C ALA A 144 0.67 -6.64 -3.51
N PHE A 145 1.09 -5.90 -4.53
CA PHE A 145 0.29 -4.85 -5.13
C PHE A 145 -1.05 -5.38 -5.65
N LEU A 146 -1.04 -6.50 -6.38
CA LEU A 146 -2.26 -7.15 -6.88
C LEU A 146 -3.28 -7.45 -5.77
N LYS A 147 -2.84 -7.69 -4.53
CA LYS A 147 -3.72 -8.03 -3.42
C LYS A 147 -4.41 -6.82 -2.77
N GLY A 148 -3.96 -5.60 -3.05
CA GLY A 148 -4.52 -4.37 -2.49
C GLY A 148 -3.50 -3.53 -1.73
N GLU A 149 -3.87 -2.28 -1.48
CA GLU A 149 -2.98 -1.24 -0.96
C GLU A 149 -2.41 -1.57 0.43
N ASP A 150 -3.27 -2.07 1.30
CA ASP A 150 -2.95 -2.45 2.67
C ASP A 150 -1.87 -3.54 2.74
N VAL A 151 -1.79 -4.39 1.72
CA VAL A 151 -0.86 -5.53 1.70
C VAL A 151 0.56 -5.06 1.39
N TRP A 152 0.74 -4.26 0.34
CA TRP A 152 2.07 -3.86 -0.10
C TRP A 152 2.64 -2.72 0.75
N ARG A 153 1.81 -1.74 1.16
CA ARG A 153 2.29 -0.62 2.00
C ARG A 153 2.71 -1.05 3.39
N ASN A 154 2.08 -2.09 3.95
CA ASN A 154 2.51 -2.65 5.24
C ASN A 154 3.79 -3.51 5.11
N LYS A 155 4.09 -4.02 3.91
CA LYS A 155 5.28 -4.87 3.67
C LYS A 155 6.50 -4.07 3.21
N TYR A 156 6.29 -2.94 2.53
CA TYR A 156 7.34 -2.22 1.82
C TYR A 156 7.29 -0.71 2.06
N GLU A 157 8.47 -0.11 2.21
CA GLU A 157 8.63 1.32 2.40
C GLU A 157 9.01 2.00 1.08
N TYR A 158 8.19 2.95 0.64
CA TYR A 158 8.42 3.77 -0.56
C TYR A 158 8.51 5.24 -0.18
N LYS A 159 9.44 5.98 -0.78
CA LYS A 159 9.72 7.40 -0.52
C LYS A 159 10.25 8.11 -1.76
#